data_AF-G5KA10-F1
#
_entry.id   AF-G5KA10-F1
#
_cell.length_a   1.000
_cell.length_b   1.000
_cell.length_c   1.000
_cell.angle_alpha   90.00
_cell.angle_beta   90.00
_cell.angle_gamma   90.00
#
_symmetry.space_group_name_H-M   'P 1'
#
loop_
_entity.id
_entity.type
_entity.pdbx_description
1 polymer ?
#
loop_
_entity_poly.entity_id
_entity_poly.type
_entity_poly.pdbx_seq_one_letter_code
_entity_poly.pdbx_strand_id
1 'polypeptide(L)' 'MRHRQEAMAVALMAVQTNQDQLQVNGCRIHVVKNQKGLRISENHQEIFRITKK' A
#
# COMPACT_ATOMS: atom_id res chain seq x y z
N MET A 1 -10.81 -0.61 13.61
CA MET A 1 -11.14 0.29 12.49
C MET A 1 -10.06 1.35 12.24
N ARG A 2 -9.56 2.06 13.27
CA ARG A 2 -8.53 3.11 13.14
C ARG A 2 -7.25 2.69 12.39
N HIS A 3 -6.66 1.55 12.74
CA HIS A 3 -5.41 1.09 12.12
C HIS A 3 -5.53 0.88 10.59
N ARG A 4 -6.65 0.33 10.11
CA ARG A 4 -6.87 0.12 8.67
C ARG A 4 -6.97 1.44 7.91
N GLN A 5 -7.54 2.49 8.51
CA GLN A 5 -7.58 3.82 7.90
C GLN A 5 -6.18 4.44 7.83
N GLU A 6 -5.39 4.29 8.90
CA GLU A 6 -4.00 4.75 8.93
C GLU A 6 -3.16 4.03 7.86
N ALA A 7 -3.24 2.70 7.78
CA ALA A 7 -2.54 1.92 6.74
C ALA A 7 -2.94 2.34 5.32
N MET A 8 -4.23 2.60 5.07
CA MET A 8 -4.71 3.08 3.77
C MET A 8 -4.26 4.50 3.45
N ALA A 9 -4.20 5.40 4.44
CA ALA A 9 -3.66 6.74 4.25
C ALA A 9 -2.17 6.69 3.87
N VAL A 10 -1.38 5.86 4.55
CA VAL A 10 0.04 5.65 4.22
C VAL A 10 0.20 5.00 2.84
N ALA A 11 -0.66 4.04 2.50
CA ALA A 11 -0.68 3.44 1.17
C ALA A 11 -1.00 4.44 0.06
N LEU A 12 -1.97 5.33 0.28
CA LEU A 12 -2.30 6.39 -0.65
C LEU A 12 -1.11 7.34 -0.85
N MET A 13 -0.46 7.75 0.24
CA MET A 13 0.75 8.57 0.18
C MET A 13 1.85 7.90 -0.63
N ALA A 14 2.15 6.61 -0.36
CA ALA A 14 3.17 5.86 -1.09
C ALA A 14 2.89 5.82 -2.60
N VAL A 15 1.62 5.62 -2.99
CA VAL A 15 1.21 5.64 -4.40
C VAL A 15 1.36 7.03 -5.02
N GLN A 16 0.92 8.08 -4.31
CA GLN A 16 0.96 9.47 -4.80
C GLN A 16 2.39 10.00 -4.95
N THR A 17 3.31 9.59 -4.07
CA THR A 17 4.73 9.98 -4.12
C THR A 17 5.58 9.00 -4.94
N ASN A 18 4.97 8.00 -5.57
CA ASN A 18 5.63 6.97 -6.38
C ASN A 18 6.74 6.24 -5.60
N GLN A 19 6.49 5.94 -4.33
CA GLN A 19 7.37 5.17 -3.46
C GLN A 19 6.91 3.72 -3.36
N ASP A 20 7.80 2.78 -3.70
CA ASP A 20 7.52 1.34 -3.59
C ASP A 20 7.45 0.86 -2.13
N GLN A 21 8.00 1.63 -1.19
CA GLN A 21 7.89 1.38 0.24
C GLN A 21 7.79 2.70 1.01
N LEU A 22 6.89 2.75 2.00
CA LEU A 22 6.74 3.87 2.91
C LEU A 22 6.43 3.37 4.32
N GLN A 23 7.10 3.92 5.33
CA GLN A 23 6.87 3.61 6.73
C GLN A 23 6.51 4.87 7.51
N VAL A 24 5.30 4.91 8.09
CA VAL A 24 4.80 6.01 8.91
C VAL A 24 4.03 5.45 10.09
N ASN A 25 4.31 5.92 11.31
CA ASN A 25 3.60 5.52 12.53
C ASN A 25 3.44 4.00 12.72
N GLY A 26 4.47 3.22 12.38
CA GLY A 26 4.45 1.76 12.47
C GLY A 26 3.75 1.03 11.31
N CYS A 27 3.06 1.75 10.41
CA CYS A 27 2.50 1.18 9.19
C CYS A 27 3.61 1.07 8.14
N ARG A 28 4.13 -0.13 7.91
CA ARG A 28 5.12 -0.40 6.84
C ARG A 28 4.40 -0.89 5.60
N ILE A 29 4.22 0.00 4.64
CA ILE A 29 3.54 -0.27 3.38
C ILE A 29 4.54 -0.62 2.29
N HIS A 30 4.23 -1.66 1.53
CA HIS A 30 4.89 -2.04 0.28
C HIS A 30 3.91 -1.96 -0.87
N VAL A 31 4.30 -1.26 -1.93
CA VAL A 31 3.53 -1.06 -3.16
C VAL A 31 4.23 -1.79 -4.29
N VAL A 32 3.50 -2.66 -4.97
CA VAL A 32 3.98 -3.35 -6.18
C VAL A 32 3.04 -2.99 -7.32
N LYS A 33 3.53 -2.18 -8.26
CA LYS A 33 2.81 -1.79 -9.47
C LYS A 33 3.49 -2.42 -10.69
N ASN A 34 2.73 -3.20 -11.46
CA ASN A 34 3.24 -3.83 -12.68
C ASN A 34 2.15 -3.92 -13.76
N GLN A 35 2.45 -4.61 -14.86
CA GLN A 35 1.50 -4.79 -15.97
C GLN A 35 0.22 -5.55 -15.54
N LYS A 36 0.27 -6.38 -14.49
CA LYS A 36 -0.89 -7.11 -13.96
C LYS A 36 -1.76 -6.25 -13.04
N GLY A 37 -1.27 -5.12 -12.55
CA GLY A 37 -2.01 -4.19 -11.71
C GLY A 37 -1.23 -3.62 -10.53
N LEU A 38 -1.92 -3.41 -9.41
CA LEU A 38 -1.40 -2.80 -8.19
C LEU A 38 -1.67 -3.74 -7.01
N ARG A 39 -0.64 -4.04 -6.22
CA ARG A 39 -0.74 -4.77 -4.97
C ARG A 39 -0.13 -3.94 -3.85
N ILE A 40 -0.83 -3.82 -2.74
CA ILE A 40 -0.37 -3.08 -1.55
C ILE A 40 -0.42 -4.03 -0.36
N SER A 41 0.67 -4.09 0.39
CA SER A 41 0.81 -4.93 1.58
C SER A 41 1.31 -4.13 2.77
N GLU A 42 0.81 -4.43 3.95
CA GLU A 42 1.32 -3.94 5.24
C GLU A 42 1.94 -5.12 5.99
N ASN A 43 3.18 -4.98 6.46
CA ASN A 43 3.85 -6.05 7.23
C ASN A 43 3.74 -7.45 6.57
N HIS A 44 3.90 -7.50 5.25
CA HIS A 44 3.75 -8.69 4.40
C HIS A 44 2.33 -9.24 4.21
N GLN A 45 1.31 -8.64 4.85
CA GLN A 45 -0.09 -8.96 4.63
C GLN A 45 -0.69 -8.07 3.54
N GLU A 46 -1.32 -8.66 2.53
CA GLU A 46 -2.01 -7.88 1.50
C GLU A 46 -3.23 -7.16 2.09
N ILE A 47 -3.32 -5.85 1.84
CA ILE A 47 -4.42 -5.00 2.32
C ILE A 47 -5.27 -4.45 1.18
N PHE A 48 -4.71 -4.40 -0.05
CA PHE A 48 -5.39 -3.91 -1.24
C PHE A 48 -4.80 -4.48 -2.52
N ARG A 49 -5.67 -4.77 -3.50
CA ARG A 49 -5.27 -5.27 -4.82
C ARG A 49 -6.21 -4.74 -5.90
N ILE A 50 -5.63 -4.25 -7.00
CA ILE A 50 -6.31 -4.00 -8.28
C ILE A 50 -5.63 -4.86 -9.33
N THR A 51 -6.42 -5.62 -10.08
CA THR A 51 -5.96 -6.38 -11.25
C THR A 51 -6.41 -5.70 -12.54
N LYS A 52 -5.53 -5.58 -13.51
CA LYS A 52 -5.94 -5.16 -14.87
C LYS A 52 -6.61 -6.35 -15.57
N LYS A 53 -7.70 -6.09 -16.30
CA LYS A 53 -8.35 -7.04 -17.19
C LYS A 53 -7.61 -7.08 -18.53
#